data_AF-A0A967T4B4-F1
#
_entry.id   AF-A0A967T4B4-F1
#
_cell.length_a   1.000
_cell.length_b   1.000
_cell.length_c   1.000
_cell.angle_alpha   90.00
_cell.angle_beta   90.00
_cell.angle_gamma   90.00
#
_symmetry.space_group_name_H-M   'P 1'
#
loop_
_entity.id
_entity.type
_entity.pdbx_description
1 polymer ?
#
loop_
_entity_poly.entity_id
_entity_poly.type
_entity_poly.pdbx_seq_one_letter_code
_entity_poly.pdbx_strand_id
1 'polypeptide(L)'
;NNAYFFPPSNLVDTVARMIDGRLPCRHVDITIVTNSRETTDLQIVNTFGRHIAFAFSDYLQSIRNVDDGATLRYYEMQPGDGPVQASLHSKVWIIGEDVIIGSANADVRSYMMDANNAVMIRHAPRMRARLQATIDETLADPSLARDLTAYYEATTHAEIIEEDRRAFRAIVDGISAADRLSDAQKDEVVNRFVGLMEQIYRLTIDGLEGKLDSAEQQARFNRVFKLI
;
A
#
# COMPACT_ATOMS: atom_id res chain seq x y z
N ASN A 1 -3.75 -9.32 -2.83
CA ASN A 1 -4.11 -8.68 -4.11
C ASN A 1 -5.28 -7.75 -3.84
N ASN A 2 -5.04 -6.44 -3.82
CA ASN A 2 -6.01 -5.44 -3.38
C ASN A 2 -5.85 -4.15 -4.18
N ALA A 3 -6.95 -3.47 -4.52
CA ALA A 3 -6.88 -2.25 -5.33
C ALA A 3 -6.03 -1.14 -4.68
N TYR A 4 -6.07 -1.06 -3.35
CA TYR A 4 -5.36 -0.07 -2.54
C TYR A 4 -4.71 -0.74 -1.34
N PHE A 5 -3.46 -0.39 -1.06
CA PHE A 5 -2.77 -0.78 0.17
C PHE A 5 -2.59 0.43 1.07
N PHE A 6 -3.53 0.62 1.99
CA PHE A 6 -3.56 1.74 2.93
C PHE A 6 -3.99 1.26 4.33
N PRO A 7 -3.29 0.25 4.87
CA PRO A 7 -3.79 -0.61 5.94
C PRO A 7 -4.19 0.15 7.20
N PRO A 8 -5.26 -0.26 7.90
CA PRO A 8 -5.56 0.25 9.23
C PRO A 8 -4.44 -0.14 10.22
N SER A 9 -4.34 0.62 11.31
CA SER A 9 -3.28 0.46 12.32
C SER A 9 -3.11 -0.96 12.87
N ASN A 10 -4.19 -1.72 13.03
CA ASN A 10 -4.11 -3.11 13.50
C ASN A 10 -3.47 -4.04 12.45
N LEU A 11 -3.71 -3.80 11.16
CA LEU A 11 -3.04 -4.53 10.09
C LEU A 11 -1.57 -4.12 9.99
N VAL A 12 -1.25 -2.83 10.17
CA VAL A 12 0.13 -2.34 10.26
C VAL A 12 0.88 -3.03 11.41
N ASP A 13 0.34 -3.03 12.62
CA ASP A 13 0.96 -3.68 13.79
C ASP A 13 1.15 -5.19 13.58
N THR A 14 0.13 -5.86 13.04
CA THR A 14 0.20 -7.31 12.79
C THR A 14 1.31 -7.63 11.79
N VAL A 15 1.36 -6.93 10.66
CA VAL A 15 2.41 -7.15 9.65
C VAL A 15 3.78 -6.78 10.22
N ALA A 16 3.90 -5.68 10.97
CA ALA A 16 5.15 -5.29 11.65
C ALA A 16 5.70 -6.42 12.51
N ARG A 17 4.86 -7.01 13.37
CA ARG A 17 5.24 -8.11 14.25
C ARG A 17 5.60 -9.38 13.50
N MET A 18 5.00 -9.62 12.32
CA MET A 18 5.35 -10.76 11.47
C MET A 18 6.72 -10.58 10.81
N ILE A 19 7.01 -9.39 10.28
CA ILE A 19 8.24 -9.14 9.52
C ILE A 19 9.47 -8.89 10.42
N ASP A 20 9.27 -8.41 11.66
CA ASP A 20 10.36 -8.12 12.59
C ASP A 20 10.67 -9.24 13.60
N GLY A 21 10.02 -10.39 13.45
CA GLY A 21 10.27 -11.59 14.26
C GLY A 21 9.61 -11.58 15.65
N ARG A 22 8.86 -10.53 16.03
CA ARG A 22 8.03 -10.57 17.25
C ARG A 22 6.97 -11.69 17.19
N LEU A 23 6.61 -12.14 16.00
CA LEU A 23 5.92 -13.39 15.71
C LEU A 23 6.87 -14.32 14.93
N PRO A 24 6.92 -15.63 15.26
CA PRO A 24 7.81 -16.58 14.59
C PRO A 24 7.29 -16.92 13.19
N CYS A 25 7.66 -16.10 12.20
CA CYS A 25 7.11 -16.14 10.85
C CYS A 25 8.16 -16.42 9.77
N ARG A 26 9.31 -17.02 10.13
CA ARG A 26 10.43 -17.37 9.21
C ARG A 26 10.07 -18.14 7.93
N HIS A 27 8.90 -18.76 7.87
CA HIS A 27 8.42 -19.56 6.73
C HIS A 27 7.19 -18.93 6.07
N VAL A 28 6.92 -17.66 6.34
CA VAL A 28 5.80 -16.92 5.80
C VAL A 28 6.32 -15.91 4.78
N ASP A 29 5.72 -15.92 3.59
CA ASP A 29 5.91 -14.89 2.59
C ASP A 29 4.67 -14.00 2.53
N ILE A 30 4.87 -12.70 2.68
CA ILE A 30 3.83 -11.69 2.54
C ILE A 30 4.03 -11.00 1.19
N THR A 31 3.10 -11.22 0.27
CA THR A 31 3.11 -10.57 -1.04
C THR A 31 1.95 -9.60 -1.16
N ILE A 32 2.28 -8.31 -1.32
CA ILE A 32 1.31 -7.24 -1.56
C ILE A 32 1.29 -6.96 -3.06
N VAL A 33 0.10 -6.93 -3.65
CA VAL A 33 -0.12 -6.60 -5.06
C VAL A 33 -1.23 -5.57 -5.10
N THR A 34 -0.92 -4.39 -5.66
CA THR A 34 -1.83 -3.24 -5.75
C THR A 34 -1.69 -2.52 -7.09
N ASN A 35 -2.55 -1.54 -7.36
CA ASN A 35 -2.36 -0.66 -8.51
C ASN A 35 -1.06 0.15 -8.37
N SER A 36 -0.49 0.56 -9.50
CA SER A 36 0.36 1.75 -9.59
C SER A 36 -0.50 3.02 -9.71
N ARG A 37 0.12 4.21 -9.67
CA ARG A 37 -0.59 5.48 -9.92
C ARG A 37 -1.19 5.54 -11.33
N GLU A 38 -0.55 4.89 -12.31
CA GLU A 38 -0.93 4.88 -13.72
C GLU A 38 -2.02 3.85 -14.04
N THR A 39 -2.38 2.99 -13.08
CA THR A 39 -3.40 1.93 -13.22
C THR A 39 -4.64 2.15 -12.33
N THR A 40 -4.77 3.33 -11.73
CA THR A 40 -5.94 3.70 -10.90
C THR A 40 -6.52 5.06 -11.27
N ASP A 41 -7.82 5.23 -11.03
CA ASP A 41 -8.51 6.52 -11.01
C ASP A 41 -8.29 7.30 -9.70
N LEU A 42 -7.82 6.64 -8.64
CA LEU A 42 -7.52 7.24 -7.33
C LEU A 42 -6.01 7.45 -7.11
N GLN A 43 -5.35 8.14 -8.04
CA GLN A 43 -3.89 8.33 -8.05
C GLN A 43 -3.35 8.86 -6.71
N ILE A 44 -4.07 9.79 -6.08
CA ILE A 44 -3.72 10.37 -4.79
C ILE A 44 -3.68 9.31 -3.68
N VAL A 45 -4.67 8.43 -3.61
CA VAL A 45 -4.74 7.35 -2.61
C VAL A 45 -3.59 6.37 -2.81
N ASN A 46 -3.29 6.04 -4.07
CA ASN A 46 -2.13 5.18 -4.40
C ASN A 46 -0.80 5.81 -4.01
N THR A 47 -0.62 7.11 -4.24
CA THR A 47 0.58 7.84 -3.79
C THR A 47 0.73 7.73 -2.28
N PHE A 48 -0.34 7.87 -1.51
CA PHE A 48 -0.27 7.68 -0.06
C PHE A 48 0.03 6.23 0.35
N GLY A 49 -0.54 5.24 -0.35
CA GLY A 49 -0.20 3.83 -0.17
C GLY A 49 1.28 3.55 -0.44
N ARG A 50 1.88 4.22 -1.42
CA ARG A 50 3.30 4.15 -1.75
C ARG A 50 4.19 4.55 -0.56
N HIS A 51 3.83 5.61 0.16
CA HIS A 51 4.58 6.04 1.36
C HIS A 51 4.46 5.06 2.53
N ILE A 52 3.35 4.34 2.65
CA ILE A 52 3.24 3.23 3.61
C ILE A 52 4.10 2.04 3.19
N ALA A 53 4.03 1.63 1.92
CA ALA A 53 4.85 0.53 1.42
C ALA A 53 6.35 0.82 1.59
N PHE A 54 6.76 2.06 1.33
CA PHE A 54 8.11 2.52 1.60
C PHE A 54 8.45 2.47 3.10
N ALA A 55 7.58 2.94 3.99
CA ALA A 55 7.81 2.87 5.43
C ALA A 55 8.04 1.44 5.93
N PHE A 56 7.33 0.44 5.36
CA PHE A 56 7.59 -0.97 5.66
C PHE A 56 9.00 -1.41 5.25
N SER A 57 9.45 -1.03 4.04
CA SER A 57 10.80 -1.35 3.55
C SER A 57 11.88 -0.66 4.39
N ASP A 58 11.71 0.61 4.71
CA ASP A 58 12.65 1.40 5.51
C ASP A 58 12.74 0.85 6.95
N TYR A 59 11.60 0.49 7.55
CA TYR A 59 11.57 -0.18 8.85
C TYR A 59 12.32 -1.51 8.83
N LEU A 60 12.09 -2.36 7.82
CA LEU A 60 12.79 -3.65 7.67
C LEU A 60 14.32 -3.50 7.63
N GLN A 61 14.83 -2.48 6.93
CA GLN A 61 16.26 -2.19 6.87
C GLN A 61 16.84 -1.77 8.23
N SER A 62 16.01 -1.20 9.11
CA SER A 62 16.44 -0.76 10.45
C SER A 62 16.52 -1.90 11.49
N ILE A 63 15.87 -3.04 11.22
CA ILE A 63 15.74 -4.16 12.16
C ILE A 63 16.94 -5.08 12.09
N ARG A 64 17.46 -5.50 13.25
CA ARG A 64 18.66 -6.32 13.38
C ARG A 64 18.44 -7.83 13.40
N ASN A 65 17.20 -8.30 13.57
CA ASN A 65 16.89 -9.72 13.77
C ASN A 65 15.78 -10.20 12.83
N VAL A 66 16.08 -10.21 11.53
CA VAL A 66 15.15 -10.62 10.46
C VAL A 66 15.04 -12.14 10.28
N ASP A 67 15.92 -12.93 10.92
CA ASP A 67 16.02 -14.38 10.70
C ASP A 67 14.78 -15.18 11.14
N ASP A 68 13.98 -14.62 12.05
CA ASP A 68 12.71 -15.20 12.51
C ASP A 68 11.47 -14.53 11.87
N GLY A 69 11.67 -13.50 11.04
CA GLY A 69 10.62 -12.70 10.41
C GLY A 69 10.08 -13.27 9.09
N ALA A 70 8.89 -12.83 8.70
CA ALA A 70 8.32 -13.09 7.38
C ALA A 70 9.07 -12.31 6.29
N THR A 71 9.12 -12.86 5.08
CA THR A 71 9.56 -12.07 3.91
C THR A 71 8.43 -11.15 3.47
N LEU A 72 8.77 -9.95 2.99
CA LEU A 72 7.79 -8.98 2.46
C LEU A 72 8.18 -8.61 1.03
N ARG A 73 7.24 -8.75 0.10
CA ARG A 73 7.38 -8.32 -1.29
C ARG A 73 6.23 -7.42 -1.71
N TYR A 74 6.54 -6.37 -2.47
CA TYR A 74 5.57 -5.39 -2.93
C TYR A 74 5.60 -5.26 -4.44
N TYR A 75 4.43 -5.42 -5.05
CA TYR A 75 4.21 -5.34 -6.49
C TYR A 75 3.16 -4.32 -6.85
N GLU A 76 3.42 -3.58 -7.93
CA GLU A 76 2.44 -2.70 -8.55
C GLU A 76 2.08 -3.17 -9.96
N MET A 77 0.79 -3.17 -10.28
CA MET A 77 0.32 -3.43 -11.63
C MET A 77 0.88 -2.41 -12.61
N GLN A 78 1.32 -2.86 -13.78
CA GLN A 78 1.77 -2.00 -14.86
C GLN A 78 0.60 -1.62 -15.78
N PRO A 79 0.61 -0.40 -16.35
CA PRO A 79 -0.39 -0.03 -17.35
C PRO A 79 -0.21 -0.93 -18.58
N GLY A 80 -1.32 -1.50 -19.06
CA GLY A 80 -1.31 -2.29 -20.30
C GLY A 80 -1.20 -1.41 -21.55
N ASP A 81 -0.82 -2.02 -22.67
CA ASP A 81 -0.80 -1.37 -23.98
C ASP A 81 -2.23 -1.19 -24.51
N GLY A 82 -2.87 -0.05 -24.21
CA GLY A 82 -4.19 0.28 -24.74
C GLY A 82 -4.95 1.36 -23.95
N PRO A 83 -6.14 1.78 -24.42
CA PRO A 83 -6.94 2.80 -23.75
C PRO A 83 -7.57 2.32 -22.43
N VAL A 84 -7.57 1.00 -22.18
CA VAL A 84 -8.01 0.41 -20.92
C VAL A 84 -6.79 0.28 -20.01
N GLN A 85 -6.69 1.16 -19.02
CA GLN A 85 -5.71 0.99 -17.95
C GLN A 85 -5.98 -0.35 -17.25
N ALA A 86 -4.95 -1.19 -17.12
CA ALA A 86 -5.04 -2.46 -16.43
C ALA A 86 -5.23 -2.20 -14.91
N SER A 87 -6.46 -1.88 -14.51
CA SER A 87 -6.80 -1.53 -13.14
C SER A 87 -7.19 -2.76 -12.34
N LEU A 88 -6.46 -3.01 -11.26
CA LEU A 88 -6.77 -4.01 -10.27
C LEU A 88 -7.92 -3.55 -9.39
N HIS A 89 -9.07 -4.20 -9.52
CA HIS A 89 -10.23 -3.93 -8.66
C HIS A 89 -10.62 -5.10 -7.74
N SER A 90 -9.87 -6.21 -7.80
CA SER A 90 -10.03 -7.36 -6.91
C SER A 90 -9.63 -7.01 -5.47
N LYS A 91 -10.33 -7.64 -4.51
CA LYS A 91 -9.96 -7.64 -3.09
C LYS A 91 -9.91 -9.09 -2.62
N VAL A 92 -8.73 -9.67 -2.77
CA VAL A 92 -8.47 -11.08 -2.54
C VAL A 92 -7.32 -11.24 -1.57
N TRP A 93 -7.56 -12.04 -0.53
CA TRP A 93 -6.59 -12.46 0.45
C TRP A 93 -6.44 -13.97 0.37
N ILE A 94 -5.21 -14.46 0.19
CA ILE A 94 -4.87 -15.88 0.33
C ILE A 94 -4.03 -15.98 1.61
N ILE A 95 -4.56 -16.67 2.61
CA ILE A 95 -3.95 -16.78 3.94
C ILE A 95 -3.80 -18.27 4.26
N GLY A 96 -2.59 -18.80 4.08
CA GLY A 96 -2.35 -20.24 4.16
C GLY A 96 -3.23 -21.01 3.17
N GLU A 97 -4.10 -21.87 3.70
CA GLU A 97 -5.04 -22.69 2.93
C GLU A 97 -6.39 -22.00 2.65
N ASP A 98 -6.63 -20.84 3.25
CA ASP A 98 -7.90 -20.14 3.19
C ASP A 98 -7.85 -18.97 2.20
N VAL A 99 -9.01 -18.68 1.59
CA VAL A 99 -9.17 -17.56 0.66
C VAL A 99 -10.31 -16.67 1.15
N ILE A 100 -10.09 -15.36 1.18
CA ILE A 100 -11.11 -14.35 1.45
C ILE A 100 -11.28 -13.50 0.20
N ILE A 101 -12.52 -13.43 -0.29
CA ILE A 101 -12.90 -12.59 -1.43
C ILE A 101 -14.04 -11.69 -0.97
N GLY A 102 -13.94 -10.38 -1.20
CA GLY A 102 -14.97 -9.46 -0.74
C GLY A 102 -14.91 -8.09 -1.39
N SER A 103 -15.62 -7.15 -0.77
CA SER A 103 -15.66 -5.74 -1.18
C SER A 103 -14.60 -4.89 -0.45
N ALA A 104 -14.07 -5.37 0.68
CA ALA A 104 -13.16 -4.60 1.53
C ALA A 104 -11.77 -4.46 0.92
N ASN A 105 -11.33 -3.22 0.68
CA ASN A 105 -9.94 -2.94 0.36
C ASN A 105 -9.06 -3.12 1.61
N ALA A 106 -7.75 -3.18 1.39
CA ALA A 106 -6.75 -3.17 2.45
C ALA A 106 -6.51 -1.73 2.93
N ASP A 107 -7.58 -0.97 3.17
CA ASP A 107 -7.55 0.44 3.50
C ASP A 107 -8.30 0.79 4.81
N VAL A 108 -7.93 1.92 5.40
CA VAL A 108 -8.55 2.43 6.64
C VAL A 108 -10.06 2.66 6.50
N ARG A 109 -10.52 3.03 5.29
CA ARG A 109 -11.93 3.36 5.03
C ARG A 109 -12.80 2.11 5.07
N SER A 110 -12.32 1.02 4.48
CA SER A 110 -12.94 -0.29 4.50
C SER A 110 -13.08 -0.84 5.92
N TYR A 111 -12.15 -0.46 6.81
CA TYR A 111 -12.17 -0.82 8.21
C TYR A 111 -13.12 0.05 9.06
N MET A 112 -13.18 1.37 8.81
CA MET A 112 -13.84 2.31 9.71
C MET A 112 -15.16 2.90 9.24
N MET A 113 -15.42 2.92 7.94
CA MET A 113 -16.46 3.76 7.34
C MET A 113 -17.40 2.99 6.44
N ASP A 114 -16.87 2.03 5.69
CA ASP A 114 -17.63 1.40 4.62
C ASP A 114 -18.35 0.14 5.12
N ALA A 115 -19.56 -0.07 4.62
CA ALA A 115 -20.25 -1.35 4.77
C ALA A 115 -19.66 -2.33 3.76
N ASN A 116 -18.89 -3.29 4.25
CA ASN A 116 -18.25 -4.31 3.44
C ASN A 116 -18.77 -5.71 3.73
N ASN A 117 -18.67 -6.59 2.74
CA ASN A 117 -18.94 -8.01 2.90
C ASN A 117 -17.80 -8.84 2.30
N ALA A 118 -17.62 -10.04 2.82
CA ALA A 118 -16.64 -10.99 2.31
C ALA A 118 -17.16 -12.42 2.44
N VAL A 119 -16.65 -13.30 1.57
CA VAL A 119 -16.83 -14.74 1.66
C VAL A 119 -15.48 -15.34 2.01
N MET A 120 -15.44 -16.07 3.14
CA MET A 120 -14.30 -16.90 3.52
C MET A 120 -14.51 -18.30 2.96
N ILE A 121 -13.59 -18.74 2.10
CA ILE A 121 -13.64 -20.04 1.43
C ILE A 121 -12.53 -20.90 2.04
N ARG A 122 -12.93 -22.04 2.60
CA ARG A 122 -12.05 -23.00 3.30
C ARG A 122 -12.14 -24.37 2.64
N HIS A 123 -11.11 -25.19 2.81
CA HIS A 123 -11.06 -26.57 2.28
C HIS A 123 -11.27 -26.66 0.76
N ALA A 124 -10.82 -25.65 0.01
CA ALA A 124 -10.93 -25.57 -1.45
C ALA A 124 -9.55 -25.56 -2.15
N PRO A 125 -8.71 -26.60 -1.95
CA PRO A 125 -7.29 -26.55 -2.34
C PRO A 125 -7.09 -26.34 -3.84
N ARG A 126 -7.96 -26.90 -4.70
CA ARG A 126 -7.88 -26.68 -6.15
C ARG A 126 -8.16 -25.23 -6.56
N MET A 127 -9.16 -24.61 -5.94
CA MET A 127 -9.51 -23.21 -6.20
C MET A 127 -8.40 -22.29 -5.70
N ARG A 128 -7.93 -22.51 -4.46
CA ARG A 128 -6.81 -21.76 -3.86
C ARG A 128 -5.55 -21.86 -4.72
N ALA A 129 -5.17 -23.06 -5.14
CA ALA A 129 -4.00 -23.27 -6.00
C ALA A 129 -4.15 -22.58 -7.35
N ARG A 130 -5.33 -22.63 -7.99
CA ARG A 130 -5.54 -21.94 -9.27
C ARG A 130 -5.49 -20.42 -9.12
N LEU A 131 -6.08 -19.88 -8.06
CA LEU A 131 -6.07 -18.44 -7.78
C LEU A 131 -4.65 -17.95 -7.48
N GLN A 132 -3.89 -18.69 -6.68
CA GLN A 132 -2.48 -18.42 -6.42
C GLN A 132 -1.68 -18.46 -7.71
N ALA A 133 -1.84 -19.50 -8.54
CA ALA A 133 -1.15 -19.62 -9.82
C ALA A 133 -1.44 -18.44 -10.76
N THR A 134 -2.69 -17.96 -10.83
CA THR A 134 -3.02 -16.76 -11.63
C THR A 134 -2.34 -15.50 -11.11
N ILE A 135 -2.23 -15.34 -9.78
CA ILE A 135 -1.47 -14.24 -9.19
C ILE A 135 0.01 -14.40 -9.55
N ASP A 136 0.59 -15.58 -9.34
CA ASP A 136 2.01 -15.85 -9.62
C ASP A 136 2.36 -15.66 -11.11
N GLU A 137 1.49 -16.10 -12.03
CA GLU A 137 1.59 -15.84 -13.47
C GLU A 137 1.64 -14.34 -13.77
N THR A 138 0.79 -13.54 -13.08
CA THR A 138 0.78 -12.07 -13.21
C THR A 138 2.08 -11.46 -12.69
N LEU A 139 2.58 -11.92 -11.55
CA LEU A 139 3.79 -11.39 -10.92
C LEU A 139 5.07 -11.81 -11.65
N ALA A 140 5.04 -12.91 -12.40
CA ALA A 140 6.15 -13.37 -13.22
C ALA A 140 6.28 -12.59 -14.54
N ASP A 141 5.23 -11.88 -14.98
CA ASP A 141 5.23 -11.09 -16.19
C ASP A 141 5.51 -9.60 -15.87
N PRO A 142 6.72 -9.09 -16.18
CA PRO A 142 7.08 -7.70 -15.89
C PRO A 142 6.28 -6.68 -16.70
N SER A 143 5.57 -7.09 -17.76
CA SER A 143 4.63 -6.23 -18.48
C SER A 143 3.30 -6.05 -17.76
N LEU A 144 2.98 -6.92 -16.79
CA LEU A 144 1.73 -6.89 -16.01
C LEU A 144 1.95 -6.39 -14.59
N ALA A 145 3.06 -6.75 -13.96
CA ALA A 145 3.37 -6.33 -12.60
C ALA A 145 4.86 -6.06 -12.42
N ARG A 146 5.18 -5.02 -11.64
CA ARG A 146 6.55 -4.63 -11.30
C ARG A 146 6.81 -4.91 -9.83
N ASP A 147 7.87 -5.66 -9.56
CA ASP A 147 8.44 -5.78 -8.22
C ASP A 147 9.13 -4.47 -7.84
N LEU A 148 8.71 -3.84 -6.75
CA LEU A 148 9.31 -2.62 -6.23
C LEU A 148 10.08 -2.84 -4.93
N THR A 149 10.20 -4.09 -4.47
CA THR A 149 10.87 -4.44 -3.20
C THR A 149 12.30 -3.90 -3.18
N ALA A 150 13.12 -4.29 -4.16
CA ALA A 150 14.50 -3.81 -4.28
C ALA A 150 14.62 -2.31 -4.57
N TYR A 151 13.62 -1.72 -5.24
CA TYR A 151 13.60 -0.29 -5.51
C TYR A 151 13.42 0.50 -4.20
N TYR A 152 12.47 0.12 -3.34
CA TYR A 152 12.32 0.76 -2.03
C TYR A 152 13.51 0.50 -1.10
N GLU A 153 14.16 -0.66 -1.20
CA GLU A 153 15.38 -0.93 -0.46
C GLU A 153 16.54 0.00 -0.85
N ALA A 154 16.64 0.36 -2.13
CA ALA A 154 17.74 1.16 -2.65
C ALA A 154 17.47 2.68 -2.70
N THR A 155 16.26 3.12 -2.38
CA THR A 155 15.83 4.53 -2.52
C THR A 155 15.62 5.18 -1.17
N THR A 156 15.91 6.47 -1.05
CA THR A 156 15.66 7.25 0.16
C THR A 156 14.25 7.84 0.17
N HIS A 157 13.72 8.13 1.37
CA HIS A 157 12.41 8.78 1.49
C HIS A 157 12.35 10.12 0.75
N ALA A 158 13.45 10.89 0.76
CA ALA A 158 13.53 12.18 0.08
C ALA A 158 13.40 12.06 -1.45
N GLU A 159 13.96 11.01 -2.04
CA GLU A 159 13.83 10.73 -3.48
C GLU A 159 12.39 10.36 -3.84
N ILE A 160 11.71 9.54 -3.03
CA ILE A 160 10.29 9.20 -3.25
C ILE A 160 9.41 10.44 -3.14
N ILE A 161 9.60 11.25 -2.10
CA ILE A 161 8.87 12.53 -1.94
C ILE A 161 9.07 13.41 -3.17
N GLU A 162 10.28 13.50 -3.70
CA GLU A 162 10.58 14.32 -4.85
C GLU A 162 9.92 13.77 -6.14
N GLU A 163 9.92 12.46 -6.34
CA GLU A 163 9.19 11.80 -7.42
C GLU A 163 7.68 12.08 -7.36
N ASP A 164 7.08 11.92 -6.19
CA ASP A 164 5.65 12.13 -5.97
C ASP A 164 5.28 13.62 -6.00
N ARG A 165 6.17 14.52 -5.57
CA ARG A 165 6.00 15.97 -5.72
C ARG A 165 5.91 16.36 -7.18
N ARG A 166 6.81 15.84 -8.03
CA ARG A 166 6.79 16.12 -9.47
C ARG A 166 5.53 15.57 -10.13
N ALA A 167 5.13 14.34 -9.80
CA ALA A 167 3.91 13.74 -10.33
C ALA A 167 2.67 14.54 -9.92
N PHE A 168 2.55 14.91 -8.65
CA PHE A 168 1.43 15.70 -8.16
C PHE A 168 1.40 17.12 -8.74
N ARG A 169 2.56 17.75 -8.94
CA ARG A 169 2.63 19.05 -9.64
C ARG A 169 2.05 18.94 -11.05
N ALA A 170 2.39 17.89 -11.80
CA ALA A 170 1.84 17.66 -13.13
C ALA A 170 0.31 17.47 -13.10
N ILE A 171 -0.24 16.81 -12.07
CA ILE A 171 -1.69 16.71 -11.87
C ILE A 171 -2.30 18.10 -11.61
N VAL A 172 -1.71 18.88 -10.70
CA VAL A 172 -2.18 20.25 -10.39
C VAL A 172 -2.18 21.12 -11.63
N ASP A 173 -1.12 21.07 -12.44
CA ASP A 173 -1.01 21.86 -13.68
C ASP A 173 -1.97 21.38 -14.78
N GLY A 174 -2.38 20.10 -14.76
CA GLY A 174 -3.32 19.52 -15.74
C GLY A 174 -4.81 19.74 -15.43
N ILE A 175 -5.17 20.22 -14.23
CA ILE A 175 -6.56 20.48 -13.85
C ILE A 175 -7.03 21.79 -14.51
N SER A 176 -8.23 21.82 -15.10
CA SER A 176 -8.77 23.04 -15.77
C SER A 176 -8.93 24.26 -14.87
N ALA A 177 -8.99 24.07 -13.55
CA ALA A 177 -8.98 25.15 -12.56
C ALA A 177 -7.57 25.71 -12.28
N ALA A 178 -6.50 25.07 -12.75
CA ALA A 178 -5.12 25.50 -12.56
C ALA A 178 -4.83 26.86 -13.18
N ASP A 179 -5.52 27.20 -14.28
CA ASP A 179 -5.45 28.52 -14.93
C ASP A 179 -5.98 29.65 -14.04
N ARG A 180 -6.71 29.30 -12.97
CA ARG A 180 -7.25 30.25 -11.97
C ARG A 180 -6.38 30.36 -10.72
N LEU A 181 -5.32 29.56 -10.60
CA LEU A 181 -4.40 29.58 -9.48
C LEU A 181 -3.09 30.24 -9.90
N SER A 182 -2.57 31.13 -9.05
CA SER A 182 -1.20 31.62 -9.21
C SER A 182 -0.19 30.50 -8.93
N ASP A 183 1.04 30.65 -9.41
CA ASP A 183 2.11 29.67 -9.13
C ASP A 183 2.34 29.49 -7.62
N ALA A 184 2.22 30.57 -6.83
CA ALA A 184 2.32 30.50 -5.38
C ALA A 184 1.19 29.65 -4.75
N GLN A 185 -0.04 29.73 -5.27
CA GLN A 185 -1.14 28.90 -4.80
C GLN A 185 -0.96 27.44 -5.20
N LYS A 186 -0.42 27.17 -6.40
CA LYS A 186 -0.08 25.81 -6.82
C LYS A 186 1.02 25.22 -5.95
N ASP A 187 2.06 26.00 -5.64
CA ASP A 187 3.12 25.60 -4.71
C ASP A 187 2.58 25.31 -3.31
N GLU A 188 1.65 26.12 -2.80
CA GLU A 188 0.99 25.87 -1.52
C GLU A 188 0.24 24.54 -1.50
N VAL A 189 -0.53 24.23 -2.56
CA VAL A 189 -1.25 22.97 -2.71
C VAL A 189 -0.29 21.78 -2.75
N VAL A 190 0.79 21.88 -3.54
CA VAL A 190 1.81 20.84 -3.63
C VAL A 190 2.53 20.64 -2.29
N ASN A 191 2.91 21.72 -1.61
CA ASN A 191 3.58 21.64 -0.31
C ASN A 191 2.68 21.03 0.76
N ARG A 192 1.38 21.33 0.73
CA ARG A 192 0.41 20.70 1.62
C ARG A 192 0.29 19.21 1.36
N PHE A 193 0.28 18.80 0.09
CA PHE A 193 0.27 17.40 -0.31
C PHE A 193 1.55 16.67 0.17
N VAL A 194 2.72 17.28 -0.02
CA VAL A 194 4.00 16.77 0.52
C VAL A 194 3.96 16.61 2.04
N GLY A 195 3.43 17.60 2.76
CA GLY A 195 3.28 17.51 4.22
C GLY A 195 2.39 16.35 4.67
N LEU A 196 1.34 16.01 3.89
CA LEU A 196 0.53 14.82 4.14
C LEU A 196 1.31 13.53 3.89
N MET A 197 2.06 13.44 2.79
CA MET A 197 2.90 12.27 2.49
C MET A 197 3.93 12.00 3.61
N GLU A 198 4.61 13.04 4.08
CA GLU A 198 5.54 12.94 5.21
C GLU A 198 4.84 12.51 6.50
N GLN A 199 3.66 13.06 6.78
CA GLN A 199 2.88 12.69 7.96
C GLN A 199 2.46 11.22 7.92
N ILE A 200 2.02 10.74 6.76
CA ILE A 200 1.62 9.34 6.53
C ILE A 200 2.80 8.40 6.77
N TYR A 201 3.96 8.70 6.16
CA TYR A 201 5.17 7.92 6.36
C TYR A 201 5.55 7.86 7.85
N ARG A 202 5.60 9.01 8.54
CA ARG A 202 5.97 9.06 9.97
C ARG A 202 5.00 8.29 10.87
N LEU A 203 3.70 8.46 10.66
CA LEU A 203 2.68 7.72 11.41
C LEU A 203 2.79 6.21 11.18
N THR A 204 3.15 5.81 9.96
CA THR A 204 3.37 4.40 9.62
C THR A 204 4.58 3.86 10.34
N ILE A 205 5.73 4.54 10.30
CA ILE A 205 6.93 4.17 11.07
C ILE A 205 6.61 4.06 12.56
N ASP A 206 5.91 5.04 13.15
CA ASP A 206 5.49 4.97 14.56
C ASP A 206 4.66 3.70 14.84
N GLY A 207 3.79 3.30 13.91
CA GLY A 207 3.04 2.05 13.97
C GLY A 207 3.91 0.80 13.90
N LEU A 208 4.86 0.77 12.99
CA LEU A 208 5.77 -0.36 12.81
C LEU A 208 6.65 -0.56 14.06
N GLU A 209 7.15 0.53 14.64
CA GLU A 209 7.94 0.55 15.87
C GLU A 209 7.11 0.24 17.14
N GLY A 210 5.82 -0.07 16.99
CA GLY A 210 4.95 -0.46 18.10
C GLY A 210 4.48 0.70 18.98
N LYS A 211 4.58 1.96 18.51
CA LYS A 211 4.06 3.14 19.23
C LYS A 211 2.54 3.32 19.08
N LEU A 212 1.85 2.34 18.49
CA LEU A 212 0.39 2.25 18.40
C LEU A 212 -0.14 1.16 19.36
N ASP A 213 0.40 1.11 20.57
CA ASP A 213 0.11 0.09 21.58
C ASP A 213 -1.22 0.33 22.32
N SER A 214 -1.80 1.53 22.19
CA SER A 214 -3.11 1.86 22.73
C SER A 214 -4.19 2.05 21.66
N ALA A 215 -5.45 1.75 22.03
CA ALA A 215 -6.61 2.01 21.19
C ALA A 215 -6.75 3.50 20.81
N GLU A 216 -6.27 4.41 21.66
CA GLU A 216 -6.28 5.85 21.39
C GLU A 216 -5.31 6.24 20.27
N GLN A 217 -4.09 5.72 20.29
CA GLN A 217 -3.10 5.97 19.24
C GLN A 217 -3.53 5.31 17.92
N GLN A 218 -4.06 4.08 17.96
CA GLN A 218 -4.63 3.43 16.78
C GLN A 218 -5.79 4.25 16.19
N ALA A 219 -6.67 4.79 17.03
CA ALA A 219 -7.74 5.68 16.58
C ALA A 219 -7.19 7.01 16.03
N ARG A 220 -6.10 7.55 16.59
CA ARG A 220 -5.44 8.76 16.07
C ARG A 220 -4.82 8.51 14.69
N PHE A 221 -4.07 7.42 14.53
CA PHE A 221 -3.55 6.95 13.25
C PHE A 221 -4.71 6.89 12.25
N ASN A 222 -5.72 6.06 12.53
CA ASN A 222 -6.81 5.86 11.59
C ASN A 222 -7.62 7.14 11.29
N ARG A 223 -7.72 8.09 12.23
CA ARG A 223 -8.40 9.39 12.01
C ARG A 223 -7.64 10.30 11.05
N VAL A 224 -6.32 10.37 11.14
CA VAL A 224 -5.52 11.16 10.19
C VAL A 224 -5.72 10.60 8.79
N PHE A 225 -5.69 9.27 8.68
CA PHE A 225 -5.94 8.56 7.43
C PHE A 225 -7.39 8.63 6.92
N LYS A 226 -8.36 8.96 7.78
CA LYS A 226 -9.76 9.20 7.40
C LYS A 226 -10.00 10.55 6.72
N LEU A 227 -9.19 11.55 7.04
CA LEU A 227 -9.34 12.92 6.53
C LEU A 227 -8.74 13.12 5.13
N ILE A 228 -8.08 12.08 4.64
CA ILE A 228 -7.34 12.02 3.38
C ILE A 228 -8.15 11.15 2.42
#